data_AF-A0A0K8SH01-F1
#
_entry.id   AF-A0A0K8SH01-F1
#
_cell.length_a   1.000
_cell.length_b   1.000
_cell.length_c   1.000
_cell.angle_alpha   90.00
_cell.angle_beta   90.00
_cell.angle_gamma   90.00
#
_symmetry.space_group_name_H-M   'P 1'
#
loop_
_entity.id
_entity.type
_entity.pdbx_description
1 polymer ?
#
loop_
_entity_poly.entity_id
_entity_poly.type
_entity_poly.pdbx_seq_one_letter_code
_entity_poly.pdbx_strand_id
1 'polypeptide(L)'
;PTIAKGVLNFVCYKFNHLAEKEWQTMYSLAQMFLHSLNQYTFESPTVRKQTASQEEVSPYRRNYTRWMVFCYVPMICDSLRHFDASVVFGITMLRSVFKSLKKELMDKFHLGIERMQSEERASILPALPRFLDLIVRGDLHADLPPSGKKISKRLLLRIFKQLLKGSGRSWRSNGLLPDPLSWDKR
;
A
#
# COMPACT_ATOMS: atom_id res chain seq x y z
N PRO A 1 5.81 10.69 -8.62
CA PRO A 1 6.34 9.60 -7.76
C PRO A 1 5.50 8.31 -7.89
N THR A 2 6.12 7.16 -7.65
CA THR A 2 5.40 5.87 -7.55
C THR A 2 4.58 5.82 -6.27
N ILE A 3 3.55 4.97 -6.19
CA ILE A 3 2.72 4.82 -4.98
C ILE A 3 3.59 4.41 -3.79
N ALA A 4 4.49 3.43 -3.96
CA ALA A 4 5.42 2.99 -2.94
C ALA A 4 6.27 4.15 -2.40
N LYS A 5 6.87 4.94 -3.29
CA LYS A 5 7.68 6.11 -2.91
C LYS A 5 6.83 7.16 -2.19
N GLY A 6 5.63 7.46 -2.71
CA GLY A 6 4.72 8.43 -2.11
C GLY A 6 4.30 8.05 -0.70
N VAL A 7 3.90 6.78 -0.50
CA VAL A 7 3.45 6.25 0.80
C VAL A 7 4.59 6.21 1.82
N LEU A 8 5.78 5.75 1.41
CA LEU A 8 6.94 5.70 2.30
C LEU A 8 7.41 7.11 2.70
N ASN A 9 7.46 8.04 1.74
CA ASN A 9 7.75 9.44 2.02
C ASN A 9 6.72 10.03 2.97
N PHE A 10 5.43 9.80 2.72
CA PHE A 10 4.34 10.26 3.57
C PHE A 10 4.53 9.81 5.02
N VAL A 11 4.87 8.55 5.27
CA VAL A 11 5.14 8.07 6.64
C VAL A 11 6.37 8.74 7.23
N CYS A 12 7.45 8.81 6.47
CA CYS A 12 8.72 9.38 6.89
C CYS A 12 8.58 10.84 7.31
N TYR A 13 7.79 11.64 6.57
CA TYR A 13 7.64 13.06 6.86
C TYR A 13 6.53 13.35 7.85
N LYS A 14 5.32 12.78 7.64
CA LYS A 14 4.16 13.12 8.46
C LYS A 14 4.30 12.63 9.90
N PHE A 15 4.89 11.46 10.10
CA PHE A 15 4.98 10.83 11.42
C PHE A 15 6.37 10.92 12.05
N ASN A 16 7.29 11.72 11.50
CA ASN A 16 8.66 11.84 12.03
C ASN A 16 8.70 12.27 13.52
N HIS A 17 7.67 13.00 13.96
CA HIS A 17 7.54 13.51 15.32
C HIS A 17 7.17 12.43 16.34
N LEU A 18 6.67 11.26 15.89
CA LEU A 18 6.24 10.18 16.77
C LEU A 18 7.42 9.45 17.45
N ALA A 19 7.11 8.85 18.60
CA ALA A 19 8.01 7.94 19.29
C ALA A 19 8.36 6.73 18.40
N GLU A 20 9.46 6.03 18.70
CA GLU A 20 9.93 4.95 17.84
C GLU A 20 8.89 3.81 17.68
N LYS A 21 8.22 3.41 18.77
CA LYS A 21 7.16 2.37 18.75
C LYS A 21 5.99 2.78 17.84
N GLU A 22 5.47 3.99 17.99
CA GLU A 22 4.33 4.49 17.21
C GLU A 22 4.69 4.72 15.73
N TRP A 23 5.89 5.22 15.47
CA TRP A 23 6.38 5.39 14.10
C TRP A 23 6.53 4.03 13.39
N GLN A 24 7.03 3.01 14.10
CA GLN A 24 7.10 1.64 13.57
C GLN A 24 5.71 1.08 13.26
N THR A 25 4.69 1.39 14.08
CA THR A 25 3.29 1.05 13.75
C THR A 25 2.86 1.71 12.43
N MET A 26 3.08 3.02 12.26
CA MET A 26 2.72 3.73 11.01
C MET A 26 3.45 3.16 9.79
N TYR A 27 4.73 2.82 9.94
CA TYR A 27 5.50 2.18 8.88
C TYR A 27 4.96 0.79 8.53
N SER A 28 4.60 -0.01 9.54
CA SER A 28 4.01 -1.34 9.33
C SER A 28 2.67 -1.26 8.60
N LEU A 29 1.81 -0.31 8.95
CA LEU A 29 0.54 -0.05 8.24
C LEU A 29 0.77 0.33 6.78
N ALA A 30 1.81 1.10 6.50
CA ALA A 30 2.18 1.48 5.15
C ALA A 30 2.63 0.27 4.33
N GLN A 31 3.45 -0.60 4.91
CA GLN A 31 3.87 -1.84 4.24
C GLN A 31 2.68 -2.77 3.97
N MET A 32 1.77 -2.91 4.94
CA MET A 32 0.54 -3.69 4.77
C MET A 32 -0.30 -3.13 3.63
N PHE A 33 -0.52 -1.81 3.60
CA PHE A 33 -1.26 -1.15 2.52
C PHE A 33 -0.62 -1.39 1.14
N LEU A 34 0.71 -1.23 1.03
CA LEU A 34 1.42 -1.44 -0.24
C LEU A 34 1.36 -2.89 -0.70
N HIS A 35 1.47 -3.85 0.22
CA HIS A 35 1.31 -5.25 -0.09
C HIS A 35 -0.11 -5.56 -0.57
N SER A 36 -1.14 -5.09 0.14
CA SER A 36 -2.53 -5.30 -0.26
C SER A 36 -2.84 -4.69 -1.62
N LEU A 37 -2.26 -3.52 -1.94
CA LEU A 37 -2.37 -2.93 -3.27
C LEU A 37 -1.73 -3.79 -4.36
N ASN A 38 -0.56 -4.39 -4.10
CA ASN A 38 0.12 -5.26 -5.07
C ASN A 38 -0.65 -6.55 -5.34
N GLN A 39 -1.45 -7.01 -4.37
CA GLN A 39 -2.28 -8.21 -4.47
C GLN A 39 -3.74 -7.92 -4.85
N TYR A 40 -4.08 -6.65 -5.07
CA TYR A 40 -5.44 -6.25 -5.37
C TYR A 40 -5.79 -6.61 -6.82
N THR A 41 -6.92 -7.28 -7.01
CA THR A 41 -7.48 -7.54 -8.35
C THR A 41 -8.30 -6.33 -8.79
N PHE A 42 -7.83 -5.64 -9.81
CA PHE A 42 -8.47 -4.42 -10.29
C PHE A 42 -9.79 -4.76 -11.00
N GLU A 43 -10.82 -3.94 -10.77
CA GLU A 43 -12.11 -4.08 -11.46
C GLU A 43 -11.94 -3.86 -12.97
N SER A 44 -12.62 -4.64 -13.80
CA SER A 44 -12.56 -4.45 -15.25
C SER A 44 -13.10 -3.06 -15.66
N PRO A 45 -12.63 -2.45 -16.76
CA PRO A 45 -13.16 -1.17 -17.23
C PRO A 45 -14.67 -1.19 -17.48
N THR A 46 -15.22 -2.35 -17.83
CA THR A 46 -16.67 -2.57 -18.02
C THR A 46 -17.43 -2.41 -16.72
N VAL A 47 -16.95 -3.01 -15.62
CA VAL A 47 -17.54 -2.86 -14.29
C VAL A 47 -17.38 -1.42 -13.80
N ARG A 48 -16.19 -0.84 -13.98
CA ARG A 48 -15.89 0.55 -13.59
C ARG A 48 -16.81 1.56 -14.27
N LYS A 49 -17.18 1.33 -15.54
CA LYS A 49 -18.09 2.20 -16.31
C LYS A 49 -19.48 2.33 -15.68
N GLN A 50 -19.91 1.37 -14.87
CA GLN A 50 -21.22 1.43 -14.20
C GLN A 50 -21.23 2.38 -12.99
N THR A 51 -20.06 2.71 -12.44
CA THR A 51 -19.93 3.46 -11.18
C THR A 51 -19.13 4.76 -11.30
N ALA A 52 -18.50 5.00 -12.45
CA ALA A 52 -17.65 6.16 -12.71
C ALA A 52 -18.06 6.93 -13.97
N SER A 53 -17.72 8.21 -14.03
CA SER A 53 -17.98 9.06 -15.19
C SER A 53 -17.12 8.67 -16.41
N GLN A 54 -17.52 9.05 -17.63
CA GLN A 54 -16.73 8.76 -18.84
C GLN A 54 -15.31 9.36 -18.79
N GLU A 55 -15.17 10.54 -18.19
CA GLU A 55 -13.88 11.23 -18.03
C GLU A 55 -12.91 10.47 -17.11
N GLU A 56 -13.44 9.71 -16.14
CA GLU A 56 -12.64 8.85 -15.25
C GLU A 56 -12.35 7.46 -15.86
N VAL A 57 -13.25 6.95 -16.71
CA VAL A 57 -13.12 5.61 -17.32
C VAL A 57 -12.00 5.55 -18.36
N SER A 58 -11.84 6.58 -19.19
CA SER A 58 -10.79 6.63 -20.23
C SER A 58 -9.35 6.49 -19.66
N PRO A 59 -8.92 7.30 -18.67
CA PRO A 59 -7.60 7.12 -18.05
C PRO A 59 -7.50 5.82 -17.25
N TYR A 60 -8.58 5.37 -16.61
CA TYR A 60 -8.61 4.09 -15.91
C TYR A 60 -8.34 2.92 -16.86
N ARG A 61 -8.98 2.89 -18.04
CA ARG A 61 -8.80 1.82 -19.04
C ARG A 61 -7.34 1.69 -19.46
N ARG A 62 -6.65 2.81 -19.71
CA ARG A 62 -5.21 2.79 -20.06
C ARG A 62 -4.35 2.22 -18.93
N ASN A 63 -4.62 2.62 -17.69
CA ASN A 63 -3.89 2.11 -16.54
C ASN A 63 -4.21 0.64 -16.24
N TYR A 64 -5.46 0.22 -16.45
CA TYR A 64 -5.89 -1.17 -16.31
C TYR A 64 -5.15 -2.09 -17.28
N THR A 65 -5.05 -1.70 -18.56
CA THR A 65 -4.27 -2.47 -19.54
C THR A 65 -2.80 -2.56 -19.15
N ARG A 66 -2.19 -1.47 -18.66
CA ARG A 66 -0.81 -1.50 -18.15
C ARG A 66 -0.67 -2.44 -16.96
N TRP A 67 -1.64 -2.44 -16.05
CA TRP A 67 -1.64 -3.31 -14.88
C TRP A 67 -1.74 -4.77 -15.31
N MET A 68 -2.60 -5.08 -16.28
CA MET A 68 -2.69 -6.41 -16.86
C MET A 68 -1.33 -6.88 -17.40
N VAL A 69 -0.68 -6.06 -18.23
CA VAL A 69 0.56 -6.45 -18.92
C VAL A 69 1.78 -6.52 -17.99
N PHE A 70 1.92 -5.59 -17.05
CA PHE A 70 3.13 -5.47 -16.22
C PHE A 70 3.02 -6.12 -14.83
N CYS A 71 1.80 -6.33 -14.33
CA CYS A 71 1.56 -6.82 -12.98
C CYS A 71 0.78 -8.13 -13.00
N TYR A 72 -0.37 -8.20 -13.66
CA TYR A 72 -1.26 -9.36 -13.56
C TYR A 72 -0.81 -10.57 -14.39
N VAL A 73 -0.65 -10.41 -15.71
CA VAL A 73 -0.28 -11.51 -16.61
C VAL A 73 1.08 -12.12 -16.24
N PRO A 74 2.11 -11.34 -15.84
CA PRO A 74 3.37 -11.92 -15.37
C PRO A 74 3.25 -12.79 -14.12
N MET A 75 2.18 -12.69 -13.32
CA MET A 75 1.96 -13.62 -12.18
C MET A 75 1.56 -15.02 -12.63
N ILE A 76 1.04 -15.16 -13.86
CA ILE A 76 0.57 -16.44 -14.42
C ILE A 76 1.34 -16.83 -15.69
N CYS A 77 2.41 -16.09 -16.00
CA CYS A 77 3.23 -16.28 -17.18
C CYS A 77 4.69 -15.93 -16.87
N ASP A 78 5.46 -16.94 -16.48
CA ASP A 78 6.84 -16.80 -15.98
C ASP A 78 7.84 -16.26 -17.01
N SER A 79 7.46 -16.25 -18.29
CA SER A 79 8.27 -15.65 -19.36
C SER A 79 8.30 -14.12 -19.32
N LEU A 80 7.37 -13.48 -18.58
CA LEU A 80 7.27 -12.04 -18.48
C LEU A 80 7.84 -11.54 -17.14
N ARG A 81 8.47 -10.37 -17.17
CA ARG A 81 8.97 -9.72 -15.95
C ARG A 81 7.79 -9.17 -15.13
N HIS A 82 7.63 -9.68 -13.91
CA HIS A 82 6.66 -9.17 -12.95
C HIS A 82 7.11 -7.85 -12.32
N PHE A 83 6.17 -6.91 -12.19
CA PHE A 83 6.34 -5.69 -11.42
C PHE A 83 5.17 -5.48 -10.45
N ASP A 84 5.49 -5.00 -9.25
CA ASP A 84 4.49 -4.61 -8.27
C ASP A 84 3.71 -3.36 -8.72
N ALA A 85 2.37 -3.38 -8.56
CA ALA A 85 1.53 -2.23 -8.92
C ALA A 85 1.97 -0.93 -8.21
N SER A 86 2.41 -1.04 -6.95
CA SER A 86 2.87 0.10 -6.16
C SER A 86 4.15 0.76 -6.69
N VAL A 87 4.97 0.05 -7.47
CA VAL A 87 6.21 0.61 -8.06
C VAL A 87 6.00 1.11 -9.49
N VAL A 88 5.02 0.58 -10.21
CA VAL A 88 4.72 0.99 -11.59
C VAL A 88 3.79 2.19 -11.63
N PHE A 89 2.80 2.24 -10.74
CA PHE A 89 1.75 3.24 -10.77
C PHE A 89 1.98 4.40 -9.81
N GLY A 90 1.32 5.51 -10.12
CA GLY A 90 1.32 6.73 -9.30
C GLY A 90 -0.06 7.02 -8.69
N ILE A 91 -0.17 8.21 -8.08
CA ILE A 91 -1.34 8.65 -7.31
C ILE A 91 -2.66 8.62 -8.10
N THR A 92 -2.62 8.86 -9.41
CA THR A 92 -3.83 8.84 -10.26
C THR A 92 -4.48 7.45 -10.27
N MET A 93 -3.69 6.40 -10.45
CA MET A 93 -4.20 5.03 -10.42
C MET A 93 -4.69 4.67 -9.03
N LEU A 94 -3.95 5.09 -7.99
CA LEU A 94 -4.36 4.84 -6.62
C LEU A 94 -5.73 5.46 -6.31
N ARG A 95 -5.94 6.73 -6.68
CA ARG A 95 -7.23 7.42 -6.49
C ARG A 95 -8.37 6.70 -7.18
N SER A 96 -8.13 6.13 -8.37
CA SER A 96 -9.16 5.39 -9.10
C SER A 96 -9.60 4.11 -8.41
N VAL A 97 -8.76 3.47 -7.59
CA VAL A 97 -9.09 2.18 -6.95
C VAL A 97 -9.20 2.24 -5.43
N PHE A 98 -8.82 3.35 -4.82
CA PHE A 98 -8.67 3.42 -3.37
C PHE A 98 -9.97 3.06 -2.62
N LYS A 99 -11.12 3.50 -3.12
CA LYS A 99 -12.41 3.22 -2.46
C LYS A 99 -12.65 1.71 -2.33
N SER A 100 -12.51 0.97 -3.43
CA SER A 100 -12.69 -0.48 -3.46
C SER A 100 -11.57 -1.19 -2.70
N LEU A 101 -10.30 -0.76 -2.87
CA LEU A 101 -9.15 -1.29 -2.15
C LEU A 101 -9.28 -1.12 -0.62
N LYS A 102 -9.69 0.06 -0.15
CA LYS A 102 -9.89 0.34 1.28
C LYS A 102 -10.94 -0.59 1.86
N LYS A 103 -12.05 -0.80 1.15
CA LYS A 103 -13.10 -1.72 1.59
C LYS A 103 -12.56 -3.14 1.74
N GLU A 104 -11.92 -3.66 0.70
CA GLU A 104 -11.37 -5.02 0.72
C GLU A 104 -10.29 -5.20 1.81
N LEU A 105 -9.41 -4.20 1.97
CA LEU A 105 -8.41 -4.21 3.03
C LEU A 105 -9.04 -4.24 4.42
N MET A 106 -10.07 -3.43 4.66
CA MET A 106 -10.79 -3.42 5.94
C MET A 106 -11.51 -4.75 6.20
N ASP A 107 -12.16 -5.31 5.18
CA ASP A 107 -12.85 -6.60 5.29
C ASP A 107 -11.85 -7.72 5.64
N LYS A 108 -10.72 -7.79 4.93
CA LYS A 108 -9.62 -8.74 5.23
C LYS A 108 -9.03 -8.52 6.62
N PHE A 109 -8.86 -7.25 7.02
CA PHE A 109 -8.36 -6.91 8.33
C PHE A 109 -9.31 -7.38 9.44
N HIS A 110 -10.61 -7.15 9.30
CA HIS A 110 -11.63 -7.61 10.25
C HIS A 110 -11.68 -9.14 10.36
N LEU A 111 -11.41 -9.88 9.28
CA LEU A 111 -11.34 -11.34 9.32
C LEU A 111 -10.06 -11.85 10.02
N GLY A 112 -8.93 -11.16 9.85
CA GLY A 112 -7.65 -11.60 10.41
C GLY A 112 -7.35 -11.05 11.81
N ILE A 113 -8.06 -10.03 12.27
CA ILE A 113 -7.77 -9.33 13.53
C ILE A 113 -7.85 -10.24 14.76
N GLU A 114 -8.71 -11.26 14.72
CA GLU A 114 -8.88 -12.21 15.83
C GLU A 114 -7.64 -13.08 16.08
N ARG A 115 -6.78 -13.23 15.06
CA ARG A 115 -5.52 -14.01 15.14
C ARG A 115 -4.35 -13.19 15.70
N MET A 116 -4.53 -11.88 15.87
CA MET A 116 -3.50 -11.00 16.43
C MET A 116 -3.42 -11.07 17.95
N GLN A 117 -2.23 -10.80 18.48
CA GLN A 117 -2.03 -10.53 19.91
C GLN A 117 -2.83 -9.30 20.35
N SER A 118 -3.38 -9.35 21.58
CA SER A 118 -4.29 -8.32 22.10
C SER A 118 -3.67 -6.91 22.13
N GLU A 119 -2.37 -6.80 22.40
CA GLU A 119 -1.67 -5.50 22.42
C GLU A 119 -1.55 -4.88 21.01
N GLU A 120 -1.18 -5.68 20.00
CA GLU A 120 -1.06 -5.21 18.61
C GLU A 120 -2.43 -4.83 18.05
N ARG A 121 -3.45 -5.64 18.33
CA ARG A 121 -4.85 -5.41 17.97
C ARG A 121 -5.34 -4.06 18.47
N ALA A 122 -5.13 -3.77 19.76
CA ALA A 122 -5.60 -2.55 20.41
C ALA A 122 -4.99 -1.29 19.79
N SER A 123 -3.72 -1.35 19.35
CA SER A 123 -3.06 -0.19 18.72
C SER A 123 -3.48 0.00 17.25
N ILE A 124 -3.73 -1.10 16.53
CA ILE A 124 -3.89 -1.07 15.06
C ILE A 124 -5.33 -0.86 14.63
N LEU A 125 -6.29 -1.47 15.33
CA LEU A 125 -7.71 -1.33 15.04
C LEU A 125 -8.16 0.14 14.88
N PRO A 126 -7.81 1.06 15.80
CA PRO A 126 -8.16 2.47 15.62
C PRO A 126 -7.19 3.23 14.70
N ALA A 127 -5.98 2.73 14.48
CA ALA A 127 -4.97 3.42 13.67
C ALA A 127 -5.16 3.20 12.17
N LEU A 128 -5.55 2.00 11.72
CA LEU A 128 -5.64 1.64 10.31
C LEU A 128 -6.65 2.50 9.53
N PRO A 129 -7.93 2.65 9.95
CA PRO A 129 -8.89 3.47 9.21
C PRO A 129 -8.42 4.92 9.06
N ARG A 130 -7.87 5.48 10.15
CA ARG A 130 -7.30 6.84 10.15
C ARG A 130 -6.10 6.94 9.22
N PHE A 131 -5.21 5.97 9.24
CA PHE A 131 -4.05 5.93 8.36
C PHE A 131 -4.47 5.92 6.88
N LEU A 132 -5.44 5.08 6.51
CA LEU A 132 -5.97 5.00 5.14
C LEU A 132 -6.60 6.33 4.70
N ASP A 133 -7.39 6.97 5.57
CA ASP A 133 -7.96 8.28 5.26
C ASP A 133 -6.89 9.35 5.05
N LEU A 134 -5.81 9.29 5.84
CA LEU A 134 -4.68 10.21 5.67
C LEU A 134 -3.87 9.93 4.39
N ILE A 135 -3.84 8.70 3.88
CA ILE A 135 -3.22 8.37 2.59
C ILE A 135 -3.98 9.00 1.43
N VAL A 136 -5.32 8.91 1.40
CA VAL A 136 -6.11 9.51 0.32
C VAL A 136 -6.15 11.02 0.36
N ARG A 137 -6.33 11.57 1.56
CA ARG A 137 -6.35 13.03 1.76
C ARG A 137 -4.96 13.62 1.61
N GLY A 138 -3.93 12.82 1.89
CA GLY A 138 -2.56 13.22 1.70
C GLY A 138 -2.28 13.42 0.23
N ASP A 139 -1.75 14.59 -0.11
CA ASP A 139 -1.07 14.78 -1.38
C ASP A 139 0.21 13.93 -1.37
N LEU A 140 0.08 12.66 -1.79
CA LEU A 140 1.22 11.78 -2.12
C LEU A 140 2.10 12.36 -3.27
N HIS A 141 1.77 13.57 -3.73
CA HIS A 141 2.58 14.47 -4.56
C HIS A 141 3.87 14.95 -3.91
N ALA A 142 4.14 14.59 -2.65
CA ALA A 142 5.41 14.89 -1.99
C ALA A 142 6.59 14.12 -2.64
N ASP A 143 7.03 14.61 -3.80
CA ASP A 143 8.42 14.52 -4.21
C ASP A 143 9.24 15.28 -3.17
N LEU A 144 9.78 14.54 -2.19
CA LEU A 144 10.77 15.03 -1.23
C LEU A 144 10.22 16.21 -0.37
N PRO A 145 10.97 16.73 0.61
CA PRO A 145 10.50 17.88 1.36
C PRO A 145 10.29 19.05 0.38
N PRO A 146 9.39 20.01 0.69
CA PRO A 146 9.41 21.30 0.00
C PRO A 146 10.86 21.78 0.01
N SER A 147 11.38 22.03 -1.19
CA SER A 147 12.77 22.37 -1.51
C SER A 147 13.40 23.20 -0.38
N GLY A 148 14.25 22.56 0.43
CA GLY A 148 15.01 23.25 1.50
C GLY A 148 14.99 22.61 2.88
N LYS A 149 14.12 21.64 3.20
CA LYS A 149 14.21 20.94 4.51
C LYS A 149 15.23 19.81 4.45
N LYS A 150 16.38 19.98 5.12
CA LYS A 150 17.39 18.92 5.31
C LYS A 150 16.70 17.68 5.91
N ILE A 151 16.90 16.52 5.29
CA ILE A 151 16.46 15.24 5.87
C ILE A 151 17.21 15.10 7.20
N SER A 152 16.47 15.05 8.31
CA SER A 152 17.07 14.96 9.64
C SER A 152 17.94 13.70 9.73
N LYS A 153 19.11 13.80 10.37
CA LYS A 153 19.96 12.63 10.67
C LYS A 153 19.16 11.52 11.38
N ARG A 154 18.17 11.88 12.22
CA ARG A 154 17.24 10.92 12.85
C ARG A 154 16.40 10.15 11.82
N LEU A 155 15.90 10.83 10.79
CA LEU A 155 15.08 10.21 9.75
C LEU A 155 15.92 9.28 8.86
N LEU A 156 17.13 9.71 8.48
CA LEU A 156 18.08 8.85 7.78
C LEU A 156 18.43 7.59 8.59
N LEU A 157 18.67 7.75 9.91
CA LEU A 157 18.96 6.62 10.78
C LEU A 157 17.78 5.65 10.87
N ARG A 158 16.54 6.16 10.93
CA ARG A 158 15.33 5.33 10.95
C ARG A 158 15.14 4.58 9.63
N ILE A 159 15.29 5.24 8.49
CA ILE A 159 15.22 4.61 7.15
C ILE A 159 16.30 3.54 7.02
N PHE A 160 17.55 3.85 7.39
CA PHE A 160 18.67 2.92 7.33
C PHE A 160 18.46 1.70 8.25
N LYS A 161 17.99 1.91 9.49
CA LYS A 161 17.62 0.83 10.40
C LYS A 161 16.54 -0.09 9.81
N GLN A 162 15.57 0.46 9.07
CA GLN A 162 14.52 -0.37 8.45
C GLN A 162 15.02 -1.15 7.23
N LEU A 163 15.90 -0.55 6.41
CA LEU A 163 16.57 -1.26 5.32
C LEU A 163 17.42 -2.42 5.84
N LEU A 164 18.11 -2.23 6.98
CA LEU A 164 18.88 -3.28 7.64
C LEU A 164 18.02 -4.35 8.33
N LYS A 165 16.86 -3.97 8.89
CA LYS A 165 16.00 -4.89 9.65
C LYS A 165 15.22 -5.88 8.79
N GLY A 166 15.21 -5.74 7.46
CA GLY A 166 14.51 -6.69 6.58
C GLY A 166 13.02 -6.81 6.93
N SER A 167 12.23 -5.86 6.43
CA SER A 167 10.76 -5.85 6.37
C SER A 167 10.04 -7.18 6.66
N GLY A 168 9.44 -7.31 7.86
CA GLY A 168 8.08 -7.86 8.00
C GLY A 168 7.90 -9.36 8.24
N ARG A 169 8.53 -9.92 9.28
CA ARG A 169 8.20 -11.29 9.74
C ARG A 169 6.87 -11.40 10.53
N SER A 170 6.48 -10.40 11.32
CA SER A 170 5.32 -10.53 12.23
C SER A 170 3.97 -10.76 11.50
N TRP A 171 3.72 -10.03 10.41
CA TRP A 171 2.43 -10.04 9.72
C TRP A 171 2.16 -11.29 8.87
N ARG A 172 3.23 -11.91 8.34
CA ARG A 172 3.17 -13.22 7.67
C ARG A 172 2.87 -14.33 8.66
N SER A 173 3.57 -14.32 9.81
CA SER A 173 3.38 -15.33 10.85
C SER A 173 1.98 -15.31 11.47
N ASN A 174 1.30 -14.16 11.47
CA ASN A 174 -0.05 -14.01 12.03
C ASN A 174 -1.19 -14.29 11.03
N GLY A 175 -0.90 -14.74 9.81
CA GLY A 175 -1.91 -15.15 8.82
C GLY A 175 -2.79 -14.02 8.28
N LEU A 176 -2.34 -12.76 8.41
CA LEU A 176 -2.97 -11.56 7.85
C LEU A 176 -2.48 -11.26 6.42
N LEU A 177 -1.30 -11.78 6.08
CA LEU A 177 -0.87 -11.95 4.70
C LEU A 177 -0.97 -13.44 4.38
N PRO A 178 -1.59 -13.83 3.25
CA PRO A 178 -1.47 -15.19 2.75
C PRO A 178 0.00 -15.50 2.44
N ASP A 179 0.37 -16.77 2.54
CA ASP A 179 1.68 -17.24 2.08
C ASP A 179 1.81 -16.93 0.58
N PRO A 180 2.96 -16.41 0.08
CA PRO A 180 3.16 -16.16 -1.35
C PRO A 180 2.91 -17.42 -2.21
N LEU A 181 3.11 -18.59 -1.62
CA LEU A 181 2.91 -19.92 -2.23
C LEU A 181 1.50 -20.50 -2.04
N SER A 182 0.62 -19.85 -1.29
CA SER A 182 -0.75 -20.34 -1.04
C SER A 182 -1.74 -20.05 -2.17
N TRP A 183 -1.38 -19.16 -3.10
CA TRP A 183 -2.19 -18.81 -4.26
C TRP A 183 -1.85 -19.61 -5.52
N ASP A 184 -0.77 -20.41 -5.48
CA ASP A 184 -0.32 -21.30 -6.57
C ASP A 184 -1.21 -22.54 -6.75
N LYS A 185 -2.39 -22.55 -6.12
CA LYS A 185 -3.41 -23.59 -6.24
C LYS A 185 -4.78 -22.96 -6.48
N ARG A 186 -4.97 -22.34 -7.64
CA ARG A 186 -6.26 -22.32 -8.33
C ARG A 186 -6.14 -21.92 -9.79
#